data_AF-A0A3N2LYI3-F1
#
_entry.id   AF-A0A3N2LYI3-F1
#
_cell.length_a   1.000
_cell.length_b   1.000
_cell.length_c   1.000
_cell.angle_alpha   90.00
_cell.angle_beta   90.00
_cell.angle_gamma   90.00
#
_symmetry.space_group_name_H-M   'P 1'
#
loop_
_entity.id
_entity.type
_entity.pdbx_description
1 polymer ?
#
loop_
_entity_poly.entity_id
_entity_poly.type
_entity_poly.pdbx_seq_one_letter_code
_entity_poly.pdbx_strand_id
1 'polypeptide(L)'
;MEKEVSYIAKRYRKGRFSADKGWKRLGIASSFRVRRMRIAAAIASFVVLTGTAAVIYHHVSISETNVGIPQNQPVNPREVVRIIDFEDTPLPVVVDRIREVYGVEVVNLPDNADNYRLSLHYEGNPMELVETINDILDINMTIKE
;
A
#
# COMPACT_ATOMS: atom_id res chain seq x y z
N MET A 1 -33.13 42.97 22.43
CA MET A 1 -31.76 42.50 22.74
C MET A 1 -31.21 43.05 24.06
N GLU A 2 -30.91 44.34 24.23
CA GLU A 2 -30.24 44.83 25.47
C GLU A 2 -31.02 44.56 26.77
N LYS A 3 -32.34 44.72 26.73
CA LYS A 3 -33.22 44.42 27.87
C LYS A 3 -33.16 42.94 28.28
N GLU A 4 -33.05 42.03 27.32
CA GLU A 4 -33.01 40.59 27.57
C GLU A 4 -31.67 40.17 28.19
N VAL A 5 -30.56 40.70 27.68
CA VAL A 5 -29.23 40.43 28.21
C VAL A 5 -29.12 40.93 29.66
N SER A 6 -29.64 42.12 29.95
CA SER A 6 -29.66 42.68 31.32
C SER A 6 -30.48 41.83 32.29
N TYR A 7 -31.61 41.29 31.83
CA TYR A 7 -32.49 40.43 32.62
C TYR A 7 -31.82 39.09 32.97
N ILE A 8 -31.13 38.48 32.01
CA ILE A 8 -30.38 37.23 32.20
C ILE A 8 -29.20 37.47 33.16
N ALA A 9 -28.44 38.55 32.96
CA ALA A 9 -27.29 38.88 33.78
C ALA A 9 -27.67 39.10 35.25
N LYS A 10 -28.81 39.74 35.53
CA LYS A 10 -29.29 40.00 36.89
C LYS A 10 -29.70 38.73 37.66
N ARG A 11 -30.11 37.66 36.94
CA ARG A 11 -30.52 36.37 37.53
C ARG A 11 -29.45 35.29 37.44
N TYR A 12 -28.37 35.54 36.71
CA TYR A 12 -27.28 34.59 36.56
C TYR A 12 -26.55 34.37 37.89
N ARG A 13 -26.46 33.12 38.34
CA ARG A 13 -25.65 32.72 39.50
C ARG A 13 -24.47 31.91 39.01
N LYS A 14 -23.26 32.42 39.27
CA LYS A 14 -21.99 31.76 38.91
C LYS A 14 -21.99 30.33 39.44
N GLY A 15 -21.77 29.37 38.55
CA GLY A 15 -21.66 27.95 38.89
C GLY A 15 -22.97 27.14 38.91
N ARG A 16 -24.15 27.73 38.63
CA ARG A 16 -25.39 26.94 38.42
C ARG A 16 -25.40 26.18 37.09
N PHE A 17 -24.70 26.68 36.08
CA PHE A 17 -24.57 26.05 34.76
C PHE A 17 -23.18 25.39 34.59
N SER A 18 -22.75 24.61 35.58
CA SER A 18 -21.54 23.79 35.43
C SER A 18 -21.92 22.50 34.72
N ALA A 19 -21.45 22.34 33.48
CA ALA A 19 -21.65 21.12 32.70
C ALA A 19 -21.17 19.89 33.49
N ASP A 20 -19.96 19.96 34.07
CA ASP A 20 -19.37 18.88 34.87
C ASP A 20 -20.24 18.44 36.06
N LYS A 21 -20.77 19.40 36.85
CA LYS A 21 -21.69 19.10 37.96
C LYS A 21 -23.02 18.52 37.47
N GLY A 22 -23.50 18.96 36.30
CA GLY A 22 -24.72 18.44 35.67
C GLY A 22 -24.57 16.97 35.24
N TRP A 23 -23.49 16.67 34.53
CA TRP A 23 -23.14 15.32 34.10
C TRP A 23 -22.95 14.36 35.29
N LYS A 24 -22.30 14.81 36.36
CA LYS A 24 -22.13 14.03 37.59
C LYS A 24 -23.46 13.71 38.30
N ARG A 25 -24.44 14.62 38.28
CA ARG A 25 -25.78 14.40 38.86
C ARG A 25 -26.62 13.41 38.06
N LEU A 26 -26.39 13.32 36.76
CA LEU A 26 -27.05 12.37 35.87
C LEU A 26 -26.40 10.96 35.90
N GLY A 27 -25.39 10.74 36.75
CA GLY A 27 -24.63 9.48 36.77
C GLY A 27 -23.70 9.30 35.56
N ILE A 28 -23.74 10.21 34.60
CA ILE A 28 -22.88 10.24 33.42
C ILE A 28 -21.60 11.00 33.81
N ALA A 29 -20.83 10.46 34.74
CA ALA A 29 -19.54 11.05 35.06
C ALA A 29 -18.63 10.87 33.82
N SER A 30 -18.25 11.99 33.18
CA SER A 30 -17.11 12.03 32.26
C SER A 30 -15.86 11.68 33.06
N SER A 31 -15.59 10.39 33.22
CA SER A 31 -14.40 9.97 33.94
C SER A 31 -13.21 10.27 33.03
N PHE A 32 -12.50 11.34 33.40
CA PHE A 32 -11.28 11.77 32.71
C PHE A 32 -10.27 10.60 32.58
N ARG A 33 -10.36 9.63 33.51
CA ARG A 33 -9.61 8.37 33.52
C ARG A 33 -9.97 7.44 32.34
N VAL A 34 -11.27 7.24 32.03
CA VAL A 34 -11.69 6.41 30.87
C VAL A 34 -11.31 7.09 29.55
N ARG A 35 -11.43 8.43 29.45
CA ARG A 35 -11.01 9.15 28.25
C ARG A 35 -9.50 9.04 28.01
N ARG A 36 -8.67 9.13 29.06
CA ARG A 36 -7.21 8.94 28.97
C ARG A 36 -6.82 7.51 28.59
N MET A 37 -7.50 6.49 29.15
CA MET A 37 -7.26 5.09 28.77
C MET A 37 -7.58 4.83 27.29
N ARG A 38 -8.67 5.40 26.76
CA ARG A 38 -9.04 5.27 25.34
C ARG A 38 -8.01 5.92 24.42
N ILE A 39 -7.44 7.06 24.81
CA ILE A 39 -6.39 7.74 24.03
C ILE A 39 -5.10 6.91 24.01
N ALA A 40 -4.67 6.39 25.17
CA ALA A 40 -3.47 5.56 25.26
C ALA A 40 -3.60 4.25 24.44
N ALA A 41 -4.77 3.60 24.47
CA ALA A 41 -5.05 2.40 23.67
C ALA A 41 -4.95 2.67 22.15
N ALA A 42 -5.49 3.80 21.68
CA ALA A 42 -5.41 4.17 20.26
C ALA A 42 -3.97 4.43 19.79
N ILE A 43 -3.14 5.05 20.64
CA ILE A 43 -1.72 5.28 20.35
C ILE A 43 -0.95 3.94 20.33
N ALA A 44 -1.21 3.06 21.31
CA ALA A 44 -0.57 1.75 21.36
C ALA A 44 -0.91 0.87 20.13
N SER A 45 -2.17 0.91 19.66
CA SER A 45 -2.55 0.17 18.44
C SER A 45 -1.82 0.65 17.19
N PHE A 46 -1.49 1.93 17.09
CA PHE A 46 -0.76 2.46 15.94
C PHE A 46 0.71 2.01 15.92
N VAL A 47 1.36 2.01 17.09
CA VAL A 47 2.78 1.57 17.24
C VAL A 47 2.94 0.08 16.92
N VAL A 48 2.00 -0.77 17.35
CA VAL A 48 2.01 -2.21 17.05
C VAL A 48 1.85 -2.47 15.55
N LEU A 49 1.04 -1.67 14.84
CA LEU A 49 0.84 -1.83 13.40
C LEU A 49 2.06 -1.43 12.57
N THR A 50 2.87 -0.47 13.04
CA THR A 50 4.12 -0.07 12.37
C THR A 50 5.33 -0.95 12.70
N GLY A 51 5.33 -1.66 13.83
CA GLY A 51 6.47 -2.48 14.27
C GLY A 51 6.63 -3.81 13.53
N THR A 52 5.56 -4.36 12.96
CA THR A 52 5.60 -5.66 12.26
C THR A 52 6.15 -5.54 10.84
N ALA A 53 5.97 -4.42 10.14
CA ALA A 53 6.52 -4.26 8.80
C ALA A 53 8.06 -4.26 8.78
N ALA A 54 8.73 -3.66 9.78
CA ALA A 54 10.20 -3.63 9.83
C ALA A 54 10.81 -5.00 10.18
N VAL A 55 10.19 -5.75 11.09
CA VAL A 55 10.63 -7.13 11.40
C VAL A 55 10.30 -8.07 10.24
N ILE A 56 9.19 -7.84 9.52
CA ILE A 56 8.86 -8.58 8.31
C ILE A 56 9.86 -8.28 7.19
N TYR A 57 10.20 -7.02 6.95
CA TYR A 57 11.19 -6.63 5.95
C TYR A 57 12.61 -7.14 6.26
N HIS A 58 12.97 -7.29 7.54
CA HIS A 58 14.28 -7.78 7.95
C HIS A 58 14.38 -9.31 8.09
N HIS A 59 13.26 -10.06 8.09
CA HIS A 59 13.26 -11.54 8.06
C HIS A 59 12.74 -12.13 6.74
N VAL A 60 12.14 -11.34 5.84
CA VAL A 60 11.95 -11.72 4.42
C VAL A 60 13.26 -11.42 3.67
N SER A 61 14.31 -12.01 4.20
CA SER A 61 15.55 -12.31 3.52
C SER A 61 15.87 -13.71 4.02
N ILE A 62 16.00 -14.64 3.06
CA ILE A 62 16.48 -16.01 3.23
C ILE A 62 15.37 -17.06 3.44
N SER A 63 14.89 -17.60 2.31
CA SER A 63 15.03 -19.04 2.08
C SER A 63 16.22 -19.27 1.15
N GLU A 64 17.43 -18.92 1.59
CA GLU A 64 18.62 -19.66 1.15
C GLU A 64 18.61 -20.99 1.92
N THR A 65 17.76 -21.92 1.48
CA THR A 65 18.04 -23.31 1.77
C THR A 65 19.21 -23.69 0.88
N ASN A 66 20.41 -23.54 1.45
CA ASN A 66 21.67 -24.05 0.94
C ASN A 66 21.60 -25.59 0.97
N VAL A 67 20.85 -26.18 0.04
CA VAL A 67 21.01 -27.58 -0.36
C VAL A 67 21.93 -27.52 -1.58
N GLY A 68 23.14 -28.04 -1.41
CA GLY A 68 24.28 -27.75 -2.29
C GLY A 68 23.99 -27.83 -3.78
N ILE A 69 24.49 -26.83 -4.52
CA ILE A 69 24.54 -26.85 -5.99
C ILE A 69 25.99 -26.52 -6.39
N PRO A 70 26.63 -27.34 -7.24
CA PRO A 70 27.93 -27.01 -7.83
C PRO A 70 27.85 -25.70 -8.61
N GLN A 71 28.92 -24.90 -8.53
CA GLN A 71 29.07 -23.70 -9.35
C GLN A 71 29.07 -24.03 -10.86
N ASN A 72 28.61 -23.05 -11.65
CA ASN A 72 28.58 -22.95 -13.12
C ASN A 72 27.41 -23.63 -13.87
N GLN A 73 26.25 -22.97 -13.86
CA GLN A 73 25.47 -22.80 -15.09
C GLN A 73 25.35 -21.29 -15.38
N PRO A 74 25.51 -20.83 -16.64
CA PRO A 74 25.04 -19.50 -16.99
C PRO A 74 23.54 -19.49 -16.73
N VAL A 75 23.09 -18.72 -15.74
CA VAL A 75 21.66 -18.54 -15.47
C VAL A 75 21.09 -17.88 -16.71
N ASN A 76 20.44 -18.67 -17.57
CA ASN A 76 19.80 -18.17 -18.78
C ASN A 76 18.71 -17.20 -18.33
N PRO A 77 18.81 -15.89 -18.65
CA PRO A 77 17.83 -14.90 -18.20
C PRO A 77 16.38 -15.23 -18.60
N ARG A 78 16.21 -16.11 -19.60
CA ARG A 78 14.92 -16.61 -20.11
C ARG A 78 14.22 -17.61 -19.20
N GLU A 79 14.92 -18.22 -18.24
CA GLU A 79 14.35 -19.22 -17.33
C GLU A 79 14.14 -18.68 -15.90
N VAL A 80 14.51 -17.41 -15.65
CA VAL A 80 14.37 -16.80 -14.34
C VAL A 80 12.92 -16.42 -14.09
N VAL A 81 12.33 -16.97 -13.04
CA VAL A 81 10.96 -16.67 -12.60
C VAL A 81 10.95 -15.43 -11.70
N ARG A 82 10.12 -14.43 -12.02
CA ARG A 82 9.94 -13.21 -11.20
C ARG A 82 8.47 -12.79 -11.16
N ILE A 83 8.14 -11.92 -10.20
CA ILE A 83 6.82 -11.33 -10.02
C ILE A 83 6.86 -9.89 -10.50
N ILE A 84 5.91 -9.50 -11.36
CA ILE A 84 5.77 -8.14 -11.89
C ILE A 84 4.31 -7.70 -11.83
N ASP A 85 4.11 -6.45 -11.44
CA ASP A 85 2.83 -5.77 -11.42
C ASP A 85 2.82 -4.59 -12.40
N PHE A 86 1.77 -4.52 -13.21
CA PHE A 86 1.44 -3.38 -14.05
C PHE A 86 0.07 -2.84 -13.64
N GLU A 87 -0.02 -1.52 -13.47
CA GLU A 87 -1.25 -0.81 -13.16
C GLU A 87 -1.42 0.35 -14.15
N ASP A 88 -2.40 0.24 -15.05
CA ASP A 88 -2.71 1.23 -16.09
C ASP A 88 -1.47 1.75 -16.85
N THR A 89 -0.53 0.85 -17.10
CA THR A 89 0.83 1.20 -17.56
C THR A 89 0.90 1.20 -19.08
N PRO A 90 1.46 2.23 -19.73
CA PRO A 90 1.59 2.26 -21.18
C PRO A 90 2.61 1.22 -21.67
N LEU A 91 2.36 0.60 -22.82
CA LEU A 91 3.17 -0.51 -23.35
C LEU A 91 4.68 -0.22 -23.47
N PRO A 92 5.15 0.99 -23.86
CA PRO A 92 6.58 1.29 -23.87
C PRO A 92 7.24 1.18 -22.48
N VAL A 93 6.52 1.61 -21.43
CA VAL A 93 7.00 1.53 -20.04
C VAL A 93 7.01 0.08 -19.55
N VAL A 94 6.04 -0.72 -20.00
CA VAL A 94 6.02 -2.18 -19.75
C VAL A 94 7.27 -2.84 -20.32
N VAL A 95 7.67 -2.51 -21.55
CA VAL A 95 8.88 -3.05 -22.19
C VAL A 95 10.15 -2.67 -21.43
N ASP A 96 10.27 -1.40 -21.01
CA ASP A 96 11.42 -0.96 -20.22
C ASP A 96 11.49 -1.69 -18.88
N ARG A 97 10.35 -1.96 -18.25
CA ARG A 97 10.28 -2.73 -17.01
C ARG A 97 10.67 -4.19 -17.19
N ILE A 98 10.27 -4.83 -18.30
CA ILE A 98 10.69 -6.19 -18.65
C ILE A 98 12.22 -6.24 -18.82
N ARG A 99 12.80 -5.22 -19.47
CA ARG A 99 14.26 -5.09 -19.60
C ARG A 99 14.95 -4.94 -18.26
N GLU A 100 14.41 -4.12 -17.35
CA GLU A 100 14.97 -3.92 -16.01
C GLU A 100 14.92 -5.21 -15.16
N VAL A 101 13.79 -5.92 -15.20
CA VAL A 101 13.54 -7.06 -14.30
C VAL A 101 14.22 -8.34 -14.78
N TYR A 102 14.18 -8.61 -16.09
CA TYR A 102 14.72 -9.85 -16.66
C TYR A 102 16.02 -9.65 -17.45
N GLY A 103 16.44 -8.41 -17.73
CA GLY A 103 17.64 -8.14 -18.52
C GLY A 103 17.49 -8.47 -20.00
N VAL A 104 16.25 -8.58 -20.51
CA VAL A 104 15.96 -8.98 -21.90
C VAL A 104 15.51 -7.78 -22.75
N GLU A 105 15.89 -7.76 -24.02
CA GLU A 105 15.41 -6.76 -24.99
C GLU A 105 14.18 -7.29 -25.72
N VAL A 106 13.06 -6.58 -25.61
CA VAL A 106 11.84 -6.83 -26.41
C VAL A 106 11.86 -5.95 -27.65
N VAL A 107 11.54 -6.54 -28.81
CA VAL A 107 11.51 -5.91 -30.14
C VAL A 107 10.14 -6.11 -30.80
N ASN A 108 9.93 -5.45 -31.96
CA ASN A 108 8.67 -5.43 -32.71
C ASN A 108 7.49 -4.76 -31.96
N LEU A 109 7.76 -3.60 -31.36
CA LEU A 109 6.71 -2.79 -30.77
C LEU A 109 5.87 -2.13 -31.87
N PRO A 110 4.52 -2.17 -31.80
CA PRO A 110 3.67 -1.57 -32.83
C PRO A 110 3.72 -0.03 -32.76
N ASP A 111 3.51 0.65 -33.89
CA ASP A 111 3.61 2.12 -33.98
C ASP A 111 2.61 2.87 -33.08
N ASN A 112 1.51 2.21 -32.69
CA ASN A 112 0.49 2.71 -31.78
C ASN A 112 0.68 2.24 -30.32
N ALA A 113 1.89 1.82 -29.94
CA ALA A 113 2.22 1.31 -28.60
C ALA A 113 1.76 2.23 -27.45
N ASP A 114 1.83 3.55 -27.64
CA ASP A 114 1.44 4.54 -26.64
C ASP A 114 -0.05 4.51 -26.26
N ASN A 115 -0.90 3.94 -27.14
CA ASN A 115 -2.34 3.86 -26.92
C ASN A 115 -2.74 2.64 -26.08
N TYR A 116 -1.85 1.67 -25.90
CA TYR A 116 -2.13 0.47 -25.11
C TYR A 116 -1.77 0.70 -23.66
N ARG A 117 -2.71 0.39 -22.77
CA ARG A 117 -2.52 0.39 -21.31
C ARG A 117 -2.76 -1.00 -20.78
N LEU A 118 -1.84 -1.47 -19.94
CA LEU A 118 -1.85 -2.80 -19.38
C LEU A 118 -1.98 -2.73 -17.85
N SER A 119 -2.93 -3.49 -17.32
CA SER A 119 -3.02 -3.81 -15.91
C SER A 119 -2.94 -5.33 -15.77
N LEU A 120 -1.83 -5.83 -15.24
CA LEU A 120 -1.53 -7.27 -15.17
C LEU A 120 -0.64 -7.55 -13.96
N HIS A 121 -1.05 -8.52 -13.16
CA HIS A 121 -0.18 -9.18 -12.19
C HIS A 121 0.33 -10.47 -12.82
N TYR A 122 1.64 -10.64 -12.90
CA TYR A 122 2.25 -11.79 -13.56
C TYR A 122 3.38 -12.37 -12.70
N GLU A 123 3.40 -13.70 -12.59
CA GLU A 123 4.46 -14.48 -11.95
C GLU A 123 4.92 -15.56 -12.94
N GLY A 124 6.17 -15.48 -13.40
CA GLY A 124 6.66 -16.43 -14.40
C GLY A 124 7.93 -15.96 -15.09
N ASN A 125 8.17 -16.48 -16.29
CA ASN A 125 9.36 -16.20 -17.09
C ASN A 125 9.09 -15.08 -18.13
N PRO A 126 10.13 -14.43 -18.69
CA PRO A 126 9.92 -13.34 -19.63
C PRO A 126 9.30 -13.78 -20.97
N MET A 127 9.48 -15.03 -21.39
CA MET A 127 8.91 -15.52 -22.66
C MET A 127 7.39 -15.62 -22.58
N GLU A 128 6.89 -16.31 -21.54
CA GLU A 128 5.48 -16.45 -21.24
C GLU A 128 4.83 -15.10 -20.93
N LEU A 129 5.54 -14.17 -20.28
CA LEU A 129 5.06 -12.80 -20.10
C LEU A 129 4.80 -12.10 -21.44
N VAL A 130 5.76 -12.15 -22.36
CA VAL A 130 5.61 -11.52 -23.69
C VAL A 130 4.51 -12.20 -24.49
N GLU A 131 4.40 -13.53 -24.43
CA GLU A 131 3.30 -14.29 -25.04
C GLU A 131 1.94 -13.88 -24.46
N THR A 132 1.84 -13.77 -23.14
CA THR A 132 0.62 -13.30 -22.46
C THR A 132 0.24 -11.88 -22.89
N ILE A 133 1.21 -10.97 -23.02
CA ILE A 133 0.94 -9.60 -23.48
C ILE A 133 0.49 -9.59 -24.94
N ASN A 134 1.13 -10.41 -25.79
CA ASN A 134 0.74 -10.59 -27.19
C ASN A 134 -0.70 -11.08 -27.30
N ASP A 135 -1.10 -12.06 -26.49
CA ASP A 135 -2.46 -12.61 -26.46
C ASP A 135 -3.50 -11.58 -25.97
N ILE A 136 -3.17 -10.79 -24.94
CA ILE A 136 -4.08 -9.79 -24.37
C ILE A 136 -4.31 -8.62 -25.34
N LEU A 137 -3.25 -8.15 -25.99
CA LEU A 137 -3.28 -6.95 -26.82
C LEU A 137 -3.45 -7.26 -28.32
N ASP A 138 -3.48 -8.55 -28.69
CA ASP A 138 -3.48 -9.04 -30.07
C ASP A 138 -2.33 -8.41 -30.89
N ILE A 139 -1.11 -8.47 -30.32
CA ILE A 139 0.13 -7.92 -30.89
C ILE A 139 1.20 -9.00 -31.01
N ASN A 140 2.29 -8.71 -31.74
CA ASN A 140 3.37 -9.66 -32.02
C ASN A 140 4.74 -9.10 -31.62
N MET A 141 5.01 -9.01 -30.32
CA MET A 141 6.32 -8.68 -29.77
C MET A 141 7.19 -9.94 -29.62
N THR A 142 8.51 -9.78 -29.73
CA THR A 142 9.47 -10.89 -29.54
C THR A 142 10.66 -10.47 -28.70
N ILE A 143 11.30 -11.43 -28.03
CA ILE A 143 12.55 -11.20 -27.31
C ILE A 143 13.71 -11.38 -28.28
N LYS A 144 14.65 -10.43 -28.31
CA LYS A 144 15.86 -10.50 -29.14
C LYS A 144 16.80 -11.61 -28.65
N GLU A 145 17.40 -12.33 -29.61
CA GLU A 145 18.31 -13.44 -29.32
C GLU A 145 19.57 -13.06 -28.56
#